data_AF-A0A2I1CML3-F1
#
_entry.id   AF-A0A2I1CML3-F1
#
_cell.length_a   1.000
_cell.length_b   1.000
_cell.length_c   1.000
_cell.angle_alpha   90.00
_cell.angle_beta   90.00
_cell.angle_gamma   90.00
#
_symmetry.space_group_name_H-M   'P 1'
#
loop_
_entity.id
_entity.type
_entity.pdbx_description
1 polymer ?
#
loop_
_entity_poly.entity_id
_entity_poly.type
_entity_poly.pdbx_seq_one_letter_code
_entity_poly.pdbx_strand_id
1 'polypeptide(L)'
;MSLEAASKIDPEEDTVFEAEPEQGTTSGPGEAKVVMDEPSLELLSGSTVDYTMELIGSQFKIVDNPRATSNCGCGTSFDVKD
;
A
#
# COMPACT_ATOMS: atom_id res chain seq x y z
N MET A 1 -1.99 0.25 -11.16
CA MET A 1 -1.48 -0.82 -10.28
C MET A 1 -2.20 -2.09 -10.67
N SER A 2 -1.50 -3.06 -11.25
CA SER A 2 -2.07 -4.39 -11.55
C SER A 2 -1.79 -5.31 -10.37
N LEU A 3 -2.72 -6.22 -10.07
CA LEU A 3 -2.48 -7.25 -9.07
C LEU A 3 -1.48 -8.27 -9.65
N GLU A 4 -0.41 -8.51 -8.92
CA GLU A 4 0.61 -9.50 -9.28
C GLU A 4 0.37 -10.81 -8.53
N ALA A 5 0.83 -11.93 -9.09
CA ALA A 5 0.71 -13.22 -8.44
C ALA A 5 1.63 -13.30 -7.22
N ALA A 6 1.14 -13.92 -6.13
CA ALA A 6 1.90 -14.10 -4.90
C ALA A 6 3.22 -14.88 -5.08
N SER A 7 3.38 -15.62 -6.17
CA SER A 7 4.63 -16.30 -6.53
C SER A 7 5.77 -15.37 -6.91
N LYS A 8 5.51 -14.06 -7.04
CA LYS A 8 6.53 -13.04 -7.30
C LYS A 8 7.08 -12.39 -6.03
N ILE A 9 6.49 -12.70 -4.87
CA ILE A 9 6.93 -12.14 -3.59
C ILE A 9 8.27 -12.78 -3.23
N ASP A 10 9.30 -11.96 -3.03
CA ASP A 10 10.61 -12.38 -2.56
C ASP A 10 10.72 -12.18 -1.05
N PRO A 11 10.81 -13.25 -0.24
CA PRO A 11 10.87 -13.11 1.22
C PRO A 11 12.15 -12.45 1.75
N GLU A 12 13.19 -12.27 0.92
CA GLU A 12 14.43 -11.58 1.33
C GLU A 12 14.33 -10.07 1.15
N GLU A 13 13.54 -9.59 0.19
CA GLU A 13 13.47 -8.16 -0.21
C GLU A 13 12.08 -7.54 0.03
N ASP A 14 11.03 -8.36 0.15
CA ASP A 14 9.64 -7.93 0.31
C ASP A 14 9.13 -8.10 1.75
N THR A 15 8.43 -7.09 2.23
CA THR A 15 7.66 -7.13 3.47
C THR A 15 6.17 -7.31 3.17
N VAL A 16 5.54 -8.29 3.82
CA VAL A 16 4.10 -8.57 3.69
C VAL A 16 3.35 -8.08 4.94
N PHE A 17 2.38 -7.21 4.73
CA PHE A 17 1.44 -6.72 5.74
C PHE A 17 0.08 -7.40 5.54
N GLU A 18 -0.40 -8.07 6.59
CA GLU A 18 -1.69 -8.75 6.62
C GLU A 18 -2.43 -8.31 7.88
N ALA A 19 -3.76 -8.24 7.81
CA ALA A 19 -4.56 -8.00 9.01
C ALA A 19 -4.38 -9.17 9.99
N GLU A 20 -4.11 -8.88 11.27
CA GLU A 20 -4.16 -9.92 12.29
C GLU A 20 -5.57 -10.53 12.30
N PRO A 21 -5.69 -11.86 12.30
CA PRO A 21 -7.00 -12.49 12.35
C PRO A 21 -7.65 -12.14 13.69
N GLU A 22 -8.76 -11.41 13.65
CA GLU A 22 -9.60 -11.27 14.83
C GLU A 22 -10.06 -12.68 15.24
N GLN A 23 -9.91 -13.05 16.51
CA GLN A 23 -10.11 -14.43 16.99
C GLN A 23 -11.38 -15.07 16.40
N GLY A 24 -11.20 -15.96 15.42
CA GLY A 24 -12.29 -16.63 14.71
C GLY A 24 -12.33 -16.41 13.19
N THR A 25 -11.56 -15.48 12.62
CA THR A 25 -11.42 -15.34 11.17
C THR A 25 -10.27 -16.20 10.66
N THR A 26 -10.60 -17.34 10.04
CA THR A 26 -9.62 -18.10 9.25
C THR A 26 -9.32 -17.33 7.98
N SER A 27 -8.03 -17.18 7.64
CA SER A 27 -7.59 -16.52 6.40
C SER A 27 -8.33 -17.04 5.17
N GLY A 28 -9.37 -16.30 4.80
CA GLY A 28 -10.35 -16.68 3.81
C GLY A 28 -10.19 -15.87 2.53
N PRO A 29 -10.84 -16.30 1.43
CA PRO A 29 -10.89 -15.49 0.22
C PRO A 29 -11.49 -14.12 0.54
N GLY A 30 -10.70 -13.05 0.33
CA GLY A 30 -11.09 -11.67 0.61
C GLY A 30 -10.21 -10.93 1.61
N GLU A 31 -9.24 -11.58 2.25
CA GLU A 31 -8.24 -10.87 3.07
C GLU A 31 -7.29 -10.04 2.20
N ALA A 32 -7.15 -8.76 2.55
CA ALA A 32 -6.23 -7.86 1.89
C ALA A 32 -4.81 -8.09 2.40
N LYS A 33 -3.90 -8.32 1.46
CA LYS A 33 -2.45 -8.40 1.71
C LYS A 33 -1.79 -7.25 0.99
N VAL A 34 -0.89 -6.55 1.68
CA VAL A 34 -0.08 -5.49 1.10
C VAL A 34 1.36 -5.97 1.10
N VAL A 35 2.00 -5.96 -0.08
CA VAL A 35 3.40 -6.34 -0.24
C VAL A 35 4.18 -5.10 -0.65
N MET A 36 5.32 -4.87 -0.01
CA MET A 36 6.15 -3.70 -0.26
C MET A 36 7.62 -4.08 -0.20
N ASP A 37 8.38 -3.60 -1.19
CA ASP A 37 9.84 -3.73 -1.24
C ASP A 37 10.51 -2.79 -0.23
N GLU A 38 11.71 -3.18 0.23
CA GLU A 38 12.47 -2.45 1.25
C GLU A 38 12.68 -0.94 0.92
N PRO A 39 13.07 -0.53 -0.30
CA PRO A 39 13.20 0.90 -0.63
C PRO A 39 11.89 1.69 -0.54
N SER A 40 10.78 1.10 -0.97
CA SER A 40 9.46 1.73 -0.84
C SER A 40 9.02 1.87 0.61
N LEU A 41 9.40 0.91 1.47
CA LEU A 41 9.11 0.95 2.90
C LEU A 41 9.74 2.17 3.57
N GLU A 42 10.97 2.52 3.20
CA GLU A 42 11.63 3.72 3.72
C GLU A 42 10.95 5.02 3.29
N LEU A 43 10.41 5.07 2.08
CA LEU A 43 9.73 6.24 1.50
C LEU A 43 8.29 6.41 2.01
N LEU A 44 7.64 5.30 2.33
CA LEU A 44 6.23 5.24 2.74
C LEU A 44 6.05 5.02 4.24
N SER A 45 7.14 4.88 5.01
CA SER A 45 7.08 4.71 6.47
C SER A 45 6.25 5.81 7.14
N GLY A 46 5.24 5.39 7.90
CA GLY A 46 4.30 6.29 8.57
C GLY A 46 3.19 6.85 7.68
N SER A 47 3.14 6.48 6.40
CA SER A 47 2.04 6.85 5.49
C SER A 47 0.84 5.91 5.66
N THR A 48 -0.33 6.38 5.22
CA THR A 48 -1.55 5.57 5.18
C THR A 48 -1.93 5.27 3.73
N VAL A 49 -2.23 3.99 3.45
CA VAL A 49 -2.83 3.58 2.17
C VAL A 49 -4.35 3.65 2.31
N ASP A 50 -4.97 4.56 1.58
CA ASP A 50 -6.43 4.72 1.54
C ASP A 50 -7.00 4.18 0.22
N TYR A 51 -8.17 3.56 0.27
CA TYR A 51 -8.88 3.10 -0.92
C TYR A 51 -10.14 3.91 -1.12
N THR A 52 -10.18 4.70 -2.19
CA THR A 52 -11.28 5.60 -2.47
C THR A 52 -12.05 5.15 -3.71
N MET A 53 -13.38 5.30 -3.66
CA MET A 53 -14.27 5.08 -4.79
C MET A 53 -14.96 6.40 -5.16
N GLU A 54 -14.62 6.94 -6.32
CA GLU A 54 -15.24 8.13 -6.89
C GLU A 54 -16.11 7.75 -8.11
N LEU A 55 -16.92 8.69 -8.61
CA LEU A 55 -17.75 8.47 -9.81
C LEU A 55 -16.94 8.07 -11.04
N ILE A 56 -15.69 8.52 -11.13
CA ILE A 56 -14.79 8.26 -12.25
C ILE A 56 -14.03 6.93 -12.13
N GLY A 57 -14.11 6.25 -10.98
CA GLY A 57 -13.41 4.99 -10.73
C GLY A 57 -12.95 4.84 -9.28
N SER A 58 -12.29 3.73 -9.01
CA SER A 58 -11.69 3.43 -7.71
C SER A 58 -10.18 3.34 -7.80
N GLN A 59 -9.49 3.82 -6.75
CA GLN A 59 -8.03 3.79 -6.70
C GLN A 59 -7.52 3.73 -5.27
N PHE A 60 -6.33 3.16 -5.12
CA PHE A 60 -5.51 3.31 -3.91
C PHE A 60 -4.77 4.64 -3.96
N LYS A 61 -4.78 5.38 -2.86
CA LYS A 61 -4.08 6.65 -2.65
C LYS A 61 -3.16 6.51 -1.45
N ILE A 62 -1.97 7.11 -1.52
CA ILE A 62 -1.11 7.28 -0.34
C ILE A 62 -1.46 8.64 0.26
N VAL A 63 -1.87 8.64 1.52
CA VAL A 63 -2.20 9.84 2.29
C VAL A 63 -1.33 9.93 3.53
N ASP A 64 -1.22 11.14 4.09
CA ASP A 64 -0.45 11.44 5.31
C ASP A 64 1.01 10.95 5.27
N ASN A 65 1.66 10.94 4.10
CA ASN A 65 3.07 10.58 4.01
C ASN A 65 3.96 11.69 4.65
N PRO A 66 4.64 11.43 5.78
CA PRO A 66 5.45 12.43 6.47
C PRO A 66 6.68 12.87 5.67
N ARG A 67 7.11 12.07 4.68
CA ARG A 67 8.25 12.35 3.81
C ARG A 67 7.85 13.08 2.52
N ALA A 68 6.56 13.17 2.23
CA ALA A 68 6.07 13.88 1.05
C ALA A 68 6.14 15.40 1.28
N THR A 69 6.70 16.10 0.29
CA THR A 69 6.83 17.56 0.24
C THR A 69 5.76 18.21 -0.60
N SER A 70 5.34 17.51 -1.64
CA SER A 70 4.35 17.93 -2.60
C SER A 70 3.53 16.69 -2.99
N ASN A 71 2.26 16.90 -3.30
CA ASN A 71 1.37 15.86 -3.82
C ASN A 71 0.81 16.35 -5.16
N CYS A 72 0.68 15.45 -6.13
CA CYS A 72 -0.02 15.75 -7.36
C CYS A 72 -1.51 15.93 -7.09
N GLY A 73 -2.17 16.85 -7.78
CA GLY A 73 -3.58 17.18 -7.55
C GLY A 73 -4.56 16.02 -7.75
N CYS A 74 -4.17 14.96 -8.48
CA CYS A 74 -4.95 13.73 -8.63
C CYS A 74 -4.64 12.65 -7.55
N GLY A 75 -3.69 12.91 -6.66
CA GLY A 75 -3.34 12.03 -5.53
C GLY A 75 -2.64 10.73 -5.92
N THR A 76 -2.11 10.62 -7.14
CA THR A 76 -1.43 9.40 -7.64
C THR A 76 0.10 9.47 -7.57
N SER A 77 0.67 10.64 -7.27
CA SER A 77 2.12 10.83 -7.12
C SER A 77 2.46 11.91 -6.09
N PHE A 78 3.69 11.87 -5.57
CA PHE A 78 4.22 12.81 -4.59
C PHE A 78 5.73 13.00 -4.81
N ASP A 79 6.26 14.14 -4.39
CA ASP A 79 7.70 14.39 -4.31
C ASP A 79 8.20 14.21 -2.87
N VAL A 80 9.35 13.57 -2.70
CA VAL A 80 10.04 13.44 -1.41
C VAL A 80 11.12 14.51 -1.27
N LYS A 81 11.34 15.01 -0.05
CA LYS A 81 12.51 15.85 0.24
C LYS A 81 13.71 14.92 0.40
N ASP A 82 14.80 15.22 -0.33
CA ASP A 82 16.11 14.62 -0.09
C ASP A 82 16.53 14.73 1.40
#